data_AF-A0A349BXH1-F1
#
_entry.id   AF-A0A349BXH1-F1
#
_cell.length_a   1.000
_cell.length_b   1.000
_cell.length_c   1.000
_cell.angle_alpha   90.00
_cell.angle_beta   90.00
_cell.angle_gamma   90.00
#
_symmetry.space_group_name_H-M   'P 1'
#
loop_
_entity.id
_entity.type
_entity.pdbx_description
1 polymer ?
#
loop_
_entity_poly.entity_id
_entity_poly.type
_entity_poly.pdbx_seq_one_letter_code
_entity_poly.pdbx_strand_id
1 'polypeptide(L)'
;LSMGYNGLPRGCSDDMFPWSREGQPLMTKYPFVTHSELNAILNYRGGSLEGATIYVTLFPCNECAKAIIQAGIRTVVYDSDKYADSDATVASKRMFDATGVRYYQYTRTGRKIELEL
;
A
#
# COMPACT_ATOMS: atom_id res chain seq x y z
N LEU A 1 0.10 11.24 8.67
CA LEU A 1 -0.58 12.40 8.04
C LEU A 1 -1.94 12.04 7.44
N SER A 2 -2.22 10.76 7.15
CA SER A 2 -3.51 10.21 6.74
C SER A 2 -3.47 8.70 7.00
N MET A 3 -4.56 7.98 6.72
CA MET A 3 -4.62 6.51 6.78
C MET A 3 -5.31 5.97 5.53
N GLY A 4 -5.05 4.71 5.20
CA GLY A 4 -5.68 3.99 4.11
C GLY A 4 -5.75 2.49 4.39
N TYR A 5 -6.77 1.84 3.83
CA TYR A 5 -6.95 0.39 3.82
C TYR A 5 -7.33 -0.05 2.40
N ASN A 6 -7.20 -1.35 2.10
CA ASN A 6 -7.58 -1.88 0.79
C ASN A 6 -9.10 -1.85 0.66
N GLY A 7 -9.60 -1.25 -0.42
CA GLY A 7 -11.04 -1.12 -0.64
C GLY A 7 -11.36 -0.69 -2.06
N LEU A 8 -12.63 -0.75 -2.43
CA LEU A 8 -13.09 -0.17 -3.69
C LEU A 8 -12.98 1.37 -3.63
N PRO A 9 -12.92 2.04 -4.79
CA PRO A 9 -13.01 3.50 -4.88
C PRO A 9 -14.26 4.03 -4.19
N ARG A 10 -14.19 5.26 -3.69
CA ARG A 10 -15.33 5.90 -3.02
C ARG A 10 -16.55 5.94 -3.95
N GLY A 11 -17.67 5.43 -3.46
CA GLY A 11 -18.93 5.35 -4.23
C GLY A 11 -19.14 4.03 -4.97
N CYS A 12 -18.12 3.15 -5.06
CA CYS A 12 -18.31 1.77 -5.51
C CYS A 12 -18.80 0.91 -4.34
N SER A 13 -19.98 0.28 -4.49
CA SER A 13 -20.55 -0.59 -3.45
C SER A 13 -19.87 -1.96 -3.43
N ASP A 14 -19.56 -2.46 -2.23
CA ASP A 14 -19.03 -3.81 -2.02
C ASP A 14 -20.02 -4.91 -2.43
N ASP A 15 -21.32 -4.61 -2.47
CA ASP A 15 -22.37 -5.56 -2.88
C ASP A 15 -22.48 -5.67 -4.41
N MET A 16 -22.04 -4.65 -5.14
CA MET A 16 -22.22 -4.56 -6.61
C MET A 16 -20.97 -5.01 -7.38
N PHE A 17 -19.80 -4.96 -6.75
CA PHE A 17 -18.51 -5.23 -7.40
C PHE A 17 -17.90 -6.55 -6.90
N PRO A 18 -17.15 -7.26 -7.76
CA PRO A 18 -16.62 -8.56 -7.43
C PRO A 18 -15.50 -8.48 -6.38
N TRP A 19 -15.56 -9.39 -5.40
CA TRP A 19 -14.50 -9.61 -4.41
C TRP A 19 -13.72 -10.91 -4.62
N SER A 20 -14.12 -11.72 -5.61
CA SER A 20 -13.44 -12.97 -5.96
C SER A 20 -11.99 -12.73 -6.38
N ARG A 21 -11.13 -13.72 -6.12
CA ARG A 21 -9.75 -13.78 -6.60
C ARG A 21 -9.60 -14.64 -7.85
N GLU A 22 -10.65 -15.37 -8.21
CA GLU A 22 -10.63 -16.35 -9.29
C GLU A 22 -11.74 -16.03 -10.30
N GLY A 23 -11.48 -16.33 -11.57
CA GLY A 23 -12.38 -16.08 -12.68
C GLY A 23 -11.78 -15.14 -13.74
N GLN A 24 -12.63 -14.73 -14.67
CA GLN A 24 -12.24 -13.75 -15.69
C GLN A 24 -11.92 -12.39 -15.04
N PRO A 25 -11.06 -11.54 -15.64
CA PRO A 25 -10.57 -10.31 -15.00
C PRO A 25 -11.67 -9.44 -14.38
N LEU A 26 -12.76 -9.17 -15.11
CA LEU A 26 -13.88 -8.34 -14.65
C LEU A 26 -14.79 -9.01 -13.60
N MET A 27 -14.58 -10.30 -13.33
CA MET A 27 -15.24 -11.05 -12.25
C MET A 27 -14.36 -11.18 -11.01
N THR A 28 -13.15 -10.60 -11.04
CA THR A 28 -12.23 -10.57 -9.90
C THR A 28 -12.14 -9.17 -9.32
N LYS A 29 -11.67 -9.07 -8.08
CA LYS A 29 -11.44 -7.79 -7.40
C LYS A 29 -10.30 -6.96 -7.99
N TYR A 30 -9.35 -7.60 -8.68
CA TYR A 30 -8.05 -7.01 -9.01
C TYR A 30 -8.13 -5.73 -9.86
N PRO A 31 -9.06 -5.59 -10.83
CA PRO A 31 -9.20 -4.35 -11.60
C PRO A 31 -9.81 -3.19 -10.80
N PHE A 32 -10.51 -3.48 -9.70
CA PHE A 32 -11.35 -2.51 -9.01
C PHE A 32 -10.77 -2.07 -7.66
N VAL A 33 -10.03 -2.93 -6.96
CA VAL A 33 -9.55 -2.63 -5.62
C VAL A 33 -8.42 -1.60 -5.64
N THR A 34 -8.55 -0.58 -4.81
CA THR A 34 -7.48 0.37 -4.49
C THR A 34 -6.70 -0.14 -3.28
N HIS A 35 -5.38 -0.19 -3.41
CA HIS A 35 -4.50 -0.60 -2.33
C HIS A 35 -4.42 0.45 -1.21
N SER A 36 -4.07 0.00 -0.01
CA SER A 36 -4.00 0.79 1.22
C SER A 36 -3.06 1.98 1.11
N GLU A 37 -1.94 1.81 0.42
CA GLU A 37 -0.90 2.81 0.20
C GLU A 37 -1.43 3.94 -0.68
N LEU A 38 -2.12 3.57 -1.77
CA LEU A 38 -2.72 4.54 -2.68
C LEU A 38 -3.87 5.28 -2.00
N ASN A 39 -4.71 4.57 -1.24
CA ASN A 39 -5.75 5.20 -0.42
C ASN A 39 -5.15 6.15 0.64
N ALA A 40 -4.05 5.78 1.31
CA ALA A 40 -3.42 6.66 2.29
C ALA A 40 -2.93 7.97 1.64
N ILE A 41 -2.29 7.88 0.46
CA ILE A 41 -1.86 9.05 -0.32
C ILE A 41 -3.07 9.88 -0.76
N LEU A 42 -4.07 9.25 -1.40
CA LEU A 42 -5.25 9.92 -1.94
C LEU A 42 -6.21 10.44 -0.86
N ASN A 43 -6.13 9.97 0.38
CA ASN A 43 -6.91 10.49 1.50
C ASN A 43 -6.28 11.75 2.10
N TYR A 44 -5.01 12.02 1.84
CA TYR A 44 -4.36 13.20 2.39
C TYR A 44 -4.87 14.47 1.72
N ARG A 45 -5.29 15.45 2.54
CA ARG A 45 -5.79 16.77 2.13
C ARG A 45 -4.94 17.93 2.66
N GLY A 46 -3.86 17.62 3.39
CA GLY A 46 -3.10 18.60 4.19
C GLY A 46 -1.92 19.28 3.46
N GLY A 47 -1.81 19.14 2.14
CA GLY A 47 -0.70 19.68 1.36
C GLY A 47 0.25 18.60 0.84
N SER A 48 1.54 18.71 1.17
CA SER A 48 2.60 17.84 0.63
C SER A 48 2.91 16.63 1.53
N LEU A 49 3.24 15.50 0.92
CA LEU A 49 3.79 14.30 1.57
C LEU A 49 5.32 14.18 1.40
N GLU A 50 5.98 15.22 0.86
CA GLU A 50 7.43 15.23 0.66
C GLU A 50 8.18 14.95 1.97
N GLY A 51 9.11 14.01 1.93
CA GLY A 51 9.90 13.60 3.10
C GLY A 51 9.16 12.71 4.10
N ALA A 52 7.88 12.39 3.88
CA ALA A 52 7.11 11.60 4.83
C ALA A 52 7.58 10.14 4.92
N THR A 53 7.08 9.45 5.96
CA THR A 53 7.24 8.00 6.17
C THR A 53 5.88 7.32 6.09
N ILE A 54 5.79 6.22 5.34
CA ILE A 54 4.60 5.36 5.28
C ILE A 54 4.86 4.05 6.00
N TYR A 55 3.89 3.62 6.82
CA TYR A 55 3.90 2.33 7.52
C TYR A 55 2.85 1.42 6.88
N VAL A 56 3.26 0.24 6.46
CA VAL A 56 2.42 -0.72 5.73
C VAL A 56 2.54 -2.13 6.32
N THR A 57 1.47 -2.91 6.23
CA THR A 57 1.47 -4.30 6.73
C THR A 57 2.11 -5.29 5.75
N LEU A 58 2.17 -4.94 4.47
CA LEU A 58 2.77 -5.74 3.41
C LEU A 58 3.64 -4.85 2.53
N PHE A 59 4.75 -5.38 2.00
CA PHE A 59 5.62 -4.65 1.10
C PHE A 59 4.85 -4.12 -0.12
N PRO A 60 5.01 -2.84 -0.50
CA PRO A 60 4.22 -2.23 -1.57
C PRO A 60 4.48 -2.88 -2.94
N CYS A 61 3.42 -3.12 -3.71
CA CYS A 61 3.57 -3.53 -5.11
C CYS A 61 4.18 -2.41 -5.97
N ASN A 62 4.56 -2.72 -7.20
CA ASN A 62 5.17 -1.76 -8.13
C ASN A 62 4.26 -0.54 -8.40
N GLU A 63 2.94 -0.70 -8.51
CA GLU A 63 2.04 0.45 -8.74
C GLU A 63 1.98 1.36 -7.50
N CYS A 64 1.95 0.78 -6.30
CA CYS A 64 2.02 1.56 -5.05
C CYS A 64 3.37 2.25 -4.89
N ALA A 65 4.47 1.61 -5.30
CA ALA A 65 5.80 2.22 -5.30
C ALA A 65 5.87 3.46 -6.18
N LYS A 66 5.30 3.42 -7.40
CA LYS A 66 5.19 4.60 -8.28
C LYS A 66 4.48 5.74 -7.55
N ALA A 67 3.33 5.45 -6.93
CA ALA A 67 2.56 6.46 -6.20
C ALA A 67 3.32 7.04 -5.01
N ILE A 68 3.99 6.19 -4.22
CA ILE A 68 4.82 6.59 -3.07
C ILE A 68 5.94 7.53 -3.51
N ILE A 69 6.66 7.18 -4.57
CA ILE A 69 7.75 8.00 -5.14
C ILE A 69 7.21 9.35 -5.62
N GLN A 70 6.13 9.34 -6.41
CA GLN A 70 5.55 10.57 -6.96
C GLN A 70 4.92 11.48 -5.89
N ALA A 71 4.47 10.90 -4.76
CA ALA A 71 3.98 11.66 -3.62
C ALA A 71 5.10 12.31 -2.79
N GLY A 72 6.37 12.03 -3.08
CA GLY A 72 7.51 12.59 -2.35
C GLY A 72 7.84 11.84 -1.05
N ILE A 73 7.21 10.70 -0.79
CA ILE A 73 7.47 9.89 0.42
C ILE A 73 8.88 9.29 0.32
N ARG A 74 9.69 9.43 1.37
CA ARG A 74 11.11 9.03 1.37
C ARG A 74 11.42 7.79 2.19
N THR A 75 10.47 7.30 2.98
CA THR A 75 10.68 6.13 3.83
C THR A 75 9.45 5.21 3.85
N VAL A 76 9.67 3.92 3.64
CA VAL A 76 8.67 2.85 3.75
C VAL A 76 9.06 1.94 4.92
N VAL A 77 8.15 1.71 5.86
CA VAL A 77 8.32 0.72 6.93
C VAL A 77 7.27 -0.36 6.72
N TYR A 78 7.69 -1.62 6.52
CA TYR A 78 6.79 -2.72 6.19
C TYR A 78 6.87 -3.87 7.19
N ASP A 79 5.76 -4.54 7.51
CA ASP A 79 5.77 -5.70 8.43
C ASP A 79 6.16 -7.01 7.72
N SER A 80 5.57 -7.29 6.55
CA SER A 80 5.79 -8.54 5.81
C SER A 80 6.30 -8.30 4.38
N ASP A 81 7.26 -9.11 3.94
CA ASP A 81 7.71 -9.22 2.54
C ASP A 81 7.50 -10.65 2.00
N LYS A 82 6.32 -11.23 2.25
CA LYS A 82 6.02 -12.62 1.86
C LYS A 82 5.97 -12.88 0.35
N TYR A 83 6.00 -11.83 -0.47
CA TYR A 83 6.03 -11.92 -1.94
C TYR A 83 7.32 -11.31 -2.50
N ALA A 84 8.42 -11.43 -1.76
CA ALA A 84 9.71 -10.83 -2.06
C ALA A 84 10.19 -11.08 -3.50
N ASP A 85 9.93 -12.28 -4.02
CA ASP A 85 10.40 -12.75 -5.33
C ASP A 85 9.40 -12.54 -6.47
N SER A 86 8.23 -11.96 -6.19
CA SER A 86 7.28 -11.64 -7.26
C SER A 86 7.79 -10.48 -8.13
N ASP A 87 7.47 -10.50 -9.43
CA ASP A 87 7.88 -9.44 -10.37
C ASP A 87 7.46 -8.04 -9.89
N ALA A 88 6.27 -7.93 -9.30
CA ALA A 88 5.76 -6.67 -8.76
C ALA A 88 6.63 -6.16 -7.60
N THR A 89 7.04 -7.03 -6.68
CA THR A 89 7.91 -6.65 -5.55
C THR A 89 9.33 -6.36 -6.02
N VAL A 90 9.88 -7.15 -6.95
CA VAL A 90 11.20 -6.91 -7.54
C VAL A 90 11.24 -5.55 -8.26
N ALA A 91 10.22 -5.24 -9.06
CA ALA A 91 10.11 -3.94 -9.71
C ALA A 91 9.95 -2.79 -8.70
N SER A 92 9.17 -3.00 -7.63
CA SER A 92 9.01 -2.05 -6.52
C SER A 92 10.36 -1.72 -5.86
N LYS A 93 11.13 -2.74 -5.46
CA LYS A 93 12.48 -2.58 -4.88
C LYS A 93 13.41 -1.83 -5.82
N ARG A 94 13.48 -2.23 -7.10
CA ARG A 94 14.31 -1.54 -8.10
C ARG A 94 13.97 -0.05 -8.24
N MET A 95 12.69 0.32 -8.19
CA MET A 95 12.27 1.73 -8.26
C MET A 95 12.65 2.49 -6.98
N PHE A 96 12.47 1.90 -5.80
CA PHE A 96 12.88 2.52 -4.55
C PHE A 96 14.41 2.73 -4.48
N ASP A 97 15.19 1.73 -4.88
CA ASP A 97 16.65 1.79 -4.94
C ASP A 97 17.12 2.89 -5.90
N ALA A 98 16.52 2.97 -7.09
CA ALA A 98 16.88 3.97 -8.10
C ALA A 98 16.55 5.41 -7.69
N THR A 99 15.60 5.61 -6.78
CA THR A 99 15.12 6.94 -6.37
C THR A 99 15.56 7.35 -4.96
N GLY A 100 16.24 6.46 -4.24
CA GLY A 100 16.69 6.67 -2.87
C GLY A 100 15.57 6.65 -1.82
N VAL A 101 14.41 6.08 -2.15
CA VAL A 101 13.36 5.82 -1.15
C VAL A 101 13.82 4.64 -0.29
N ARG A 102 13.98 4.89 1.01
CA ARG A 102 14.49 3.88 1.95
C ARG A 102 13.36 2.97 2.39
N TYR A 103 13.62 1.68 2.53
CA TYR A 103 12.64 0.74 3.09
C TYR A 103 13.23 -0.14 4.19
N TYR A 104 12.47 -0.36 5.26
CA TYR A 104 12.89 -1.14 6.42
C TYR A 104 11.80 -2.13 6.83
N GLN A 105 12.20 -3.37 7.12
CA GLN A 105 11.27 -4.30 7.76
C GLN A 105 11.09 -3.93 9.23
N TYR A 106 9.83 -3.79 9.65
CA TYR A 106 9.48 -3.58 11.04
C TYR A 106 9.85 -4.81 11.86
N THR A 107 10.63 -4.61 12.92
CA THR A 107 10.94 -5.67 13.88
C THR A 107 9.89 -5.65 14.98
N ARG A 108 9.05 -6.69 15.02
CA ARG A 108 8.02 -6.84 16.05
C ARG A 108 8.67 -6.92 17.43
N THR A 109 8.20 -6.06 18.33
CA THR A 109 8.69 -6.00 19.72
C THR A 109 7.92 -6.92 20.68
N GLY A 110 6.90 -7.61 20.19
CA GLY A 110 5.98 -8.40 21.03
C GLY A 110 4.98 -7.56 21.85
N ARG A 111 5.00 -6.22 21.71
CA ARG A 111 4.01 -5.33 22.34
C ARG A 111 2.61 -5.69 21.86
N LYS A 112 1.69 -5.81 22.82
CA LYS A 112 0.25 -5.97 22.58
C LYS A 112 -0.43 -4.65 22.92
N ILE A 113 -1.41 -4.27 22.12
CA ILE A 113 -2.29 -3.13 22.35
C ILE A 113 -3.70 -3.70 22.44
N GLU A 114 -4.35 -3.48 23.57
CA GLU A 114 -5.75 -3.86 23.82
C GLU A 114 -6.55 -2.55 23.92
N LEU A 115 -7.70 -2.52 23.26
CA LEU A 115 -8.58 -1.36 23.20
C LEU A 115 -9.95 -1.80 23.73
N GLU A 116 -10.44 -1.10 24.75
CA GLU A 116 -11.85 -1.15 25.16
C GLU A 116 -12.55 0.07 24.56
N LEU A 117 -13.60 -0.18 23.78
CA LEU A 117 -14.36 0.82 23.04
C LEU A 117 -15.63 1.25 23.80
#